data_AF-A0A3C1SF23-F1
#
_entry.id   AF-A0A3C1SF23-F1
#
_cell.length_a   1.000
_cell.length_b   1.000
_cell.length_c   1.000
_cell.angle_alpha   90.00
_cell.angle_beta   90.00
_cell.angle_gamma   90.00
#
_symmetry.space_group_name_H-M   'P 1'
#
loop_
_entity.id
_entity.type
_entity.pdbx_description
1 polymer ?
#
loop_
_entity_poly.entity_id
_entity_poly.type
_entity_poly.pdbx_seq_one_letter_code
_entity_poly.pdbx_strand_id
1 'polypeptide(L)'
;MIERIIRLSEDYGASRLILFGSCIKSPLTAEDIDIACDGIEGWKIFEFAGQIENELNIPVDIVPLSPPNDFTRLIETKGRVLYDIRGTA
;
A
#
# COMPACT_ATOMS: atom_id res chain seq x y z
N MET A 1 -2.35 -13.31 1.45
CA MET A 1 -2.40 -12.04 0.70
C MET A 1 -1.70 -10.91 1.46
N ILE A 2 -2.33 -10.28 2.46
CA ILE A 2 -1.79 -9.10 3.17
C ILE A 2 -0.36 -9.26 3.69
N GLU A 3 -0.03 -10.38 4.34
CA GLU A 3 1.33 -10.64 4.84
C GLU A 3 2.41 -10.63 3.74
N ARG A 4 2.03 -10.98 2.50
CA ARG A 4 2.96 -11.03 1.37
C ARG A 4 3.23 -9.62 0.86
N ILE A 5 2.19 -8.79 0.80
CA ILE A 5 2.29 -7.36 0.49
C ILE A 5 3.19 -6.66 1.52
N ILE A 6 3.02 -6.96 2.83
CA ILE A 6 3.86 -6.38 3.88
C ILE A 6 5.34 -6.75 3.66
N ARG A 7 5.65 -8.04 3.47
CA ARG A 7 7.04 -8.48 3.22
C ARG A 7 7.66 -7.84 1.99
N LEU A 8 6.93 -7.82 0.87
CA LEU A 8 7.39 -7.13 -0.34
C LEU A 8 7.60 -5.64 -0.09
N SER A 9 6.74 -4.99 0.67
CA SER A 9 6.89 -3.56 0.98
C SER A 9 8.17 -3.31 1.79
N GLU A 10 8.51 -4.18 2.74
CA GLU A 10 9.75 -4.12 3.50
C GLU A 10 10.98 -4.30 2.58
N ASP A 11 10.94 -5.30 1.68
CA ASP A 11 12.03 -5.59 0.75
C ASP A 11 12.30 -4.43 -0.24
N TYR A 12 11.26 -3.69 -0.61
CA TYR A 12 11.37 -2.50 -1.46
C TYR A 12 11.74 -1.22 -0.69
N GLY A 13 11.85 -1.29 0.63
CA GLY A 13 12.22 -0.15 1.48
C GLY A 13 11.06 0.80 1.78
N ALA A 14 9.82 0.33 1.70
CA ALA A 14 8.69 1.11 2.20
C ALA A 14 8.91 1.50 3.66
N SER A 15 8.50 2.70 4.03
CA SER A 15 8.44 3.16 5.43
C SER A 15 7.02 3.14 5.99
N ARG A 16 6.02 3.10 5.10
CA ARG A 16 4.61 3.06 5.47
C ARG A 16 3.81 2.33 4.40
N LEU A 17 2.85 1.51 4.82
CA LEU A 17 1.87 0.87 3.95
C LEU A 17 0.47 0.94 4.58
N ILE A 18 -0.48 1.48 3.84
CA ILE A 18 -1.88 1.63 4.25
C ILE A 18 -2.77 0.94 3.21
N LEU A 19 -3.62 0.02 3.66
CA LEU A 19 -4.71 -0.51 2.85
C LEU A 19 -5.87 0.48 2.88
N PHE A 20 -6.41 0.86 1.73
CA PHE A 20 -7.58 1.72 1.67
C PHE A 20 -8.69 1.13 0.79
N GLY A 21 -9.70 1.96 0.48
CA GLY A 21 -10.76 1.59 -0.47
C GLY A 21 -11.64 0.41 -0.05
N SER A 22 -12.09 -0.35 -1.04
CA SER A 22 -13.10 -1.41 -0.87
C SER A 22 -12.52 -2.62 -0.09
N CYS A 23 -11.22 -2.85 -0.27
CA CYS A 23 -10.42 -3.89 0.36
C CYS A 23 -10.46 -3.90 1.90
N ILE A 24 -10.71 -2.76 2.54
CA ILE A 24 -10.83 -2.67 4.01
C ILE A 24 -11.95 -3.57 4.54
N LYS A 25 -13.09 -3.62 3.83
CA LYS A 25 -14.33 -4.23 4.33
C LYS A 25 -14.46 -5.70 3.95
N SER A 26 -14.02 -6.06 2.74
CA SER A 26 -14.20 -7.41 2.20
C SER A 26 -12.97 -7.90 1.44
N PRO A 27 -11.88 -8.27 2.14
CA PRO A 27 -10.62 -8.70 1.50
C PRO A 27 -10.75 -9.93 0.60
N LEU A 28 -11.79 -10.75 0.83
CA LEU A 28 -12.04 -12.00 0.09
C LEU A 28 -12.84 -11.78 -1.20
N THR A 29 -13.46 -10.61 -1.38
CA THR A 29 -14.28 -10.28 -2.56
C THR A 29 -13.81 -9.02 -3.26
N ALA A 30 -12.66 -8.48 -2.87
CA ALA A 30 -12.10 -7.31 -3.52
C ALA A 30 -11.58 -7.71 -4.90
N GLU A 31 -11.96 -6.94 -5.92
CA GLU A 31 -11.54 -7.17 -7.31
C GLU A 31 -10.15 -6.57 -7.58
N ASP A 32 -9.75 -5.62 -6.75
CA ASP A 32 -8.50 -4.87 -6.77
C ASP A 32 -7.96 -4.65 -5.35
N ILE A 33 -6.70 -4.25 -5.26
CA ILE A 33 -6.03 -3.91 -4.01
C ILE A 33 -5.61 -2.45 -4.02
N ASP A 34 -6.33 -1.63 -3.26
CA ASP A 34 -6.00 -0.23 -3.00
C ASP A 34 -4.94 -0.09 -1.88
N ILE A 35 -3.73 0.32 -2.23
CA ILE A 35 -2.65 0.54 -1.25
C ILE A 35 -1.97 1.89 -1.40
N ALA A 36 -1.72 2.55 -0.28
CA ALA A 36 -0.91 3.76 -0.23
C ALA A 36 0.42 3.49 0.46
N CYS A 37 1.50 3.99 -0.12
CA CYS A 37 2.87 3.66 0.29
C CYS A 37 3.71 4.93 0.46
N ASP A 38 4.63 4.89 1.43
CA ASP A 38 5.68 5.89 1.61
C ASP A 38 7.06 5.21 1.67
N GLY A 39 8.14 5.94 1.41
CA GLY A 39 9.53 5.41 1.46
C GLY A 39 10.05 4.75 0.17
N ILE A 40 9.18 4.37 -0.77
CA ILE A 40 9.61 3.91 -2.11
C ILE A 40 9.63 5.10 -3.06
N GLU A 41 10.81 5.43 -3.59
CA GLU A 41 11.03 6.65 -4.38
C GLU A 41 10.93 6.44 -5.89
N GLY A 42 10.44 7.48 -6.60
CA GLY A 42 10.45 7.56 -8.05
C GLY A 42 9.66 6.42 -8.71
N TRP A 43 10.20 5.86 -9.79
CA TRP A 43 9.53 4.83 -10.57
C TRP A 43 9.45 3.46 -9.87
N LYS A 44 10.22 3.24 -8.80
CA LYS A 44 10.23 1.97 -8.07
C LYS A 44 8.89 1.64 -7.41
N ILE A 45 8.05 2.64 -7.14
CA ILE A 45 6.71 2.41 -6.59
C ILE A 45 5.82 1.64 -7.57
N PHE A 46 5.97 1.88 -8.87
CA PHE A 46 5.22 1.16 -9.90
C PHE A 46 5.78 -0.25 -10.14
N GLU A 47 7.11 -0.41 -10.01
CA GLU A 47 7.73 -1.75 -10.01
C GLU A 47 7.23 -2.59 -8.83
N PHE A 48 7.17 -2.00 -7.63
CA PHE A 48 6.60 -2.63 -6.45
C PHE A 48 5.13 -3.05 -6.66
N ALA A 49 4.30 -2.17 -7.21
CA ALA A 49 2.90 -2.51 -7.53
C ALA A 49 2.82 -3.68 -8.54
N GLY A 50 3.58 -3.63 -9.63
CA GLY A 50 3.62 -4.70 -10.61
C GLY A 50 4.12 -6.03 -10.04
N GLN A 51 5.05 -6.01 -9.08
CA GLN A 51 5.47 -7.22 -8.37
C GLN A 51 4.34 -7.83 -7.53
N ILE A 52 3.54 -6.99 -6.86
CA ILE A 52 2.35 -7.45 -6.11
C ILE A 52 1.33 -8.06 -7.07
N GLU A 53 1.04 -7.39 -8.19
CA GLU A 53 0.11 -7.91 -9.21
C GLU A 53 0.57 -9.26 -9.76
N ASN A 54 1.86 -9.40 -10.06
CA ASN A 54 2.43 -10.66 -10.55
C ASN A 54 2.33 -11.81 -9.53
N GLU A 55 2.54 -11.53 -8.24
CA GLU A 55 2.50 -12.56 -7.20
C GLU A 55 1.08 -12.96 -6.78
N LEU A 56 0.17 -12.00 -6.76
CA LEU A 56 -1.19 -12.22 -6.27
C LEU A 56 -2.21 -12.46 -7.39
N ASN A 57 -1.87 -12.11 -8.64
CA ASN A 57 -2.74 -12.16 -9.80
C ASN A 57 -4.05 -11.37 -9.58
N ILE A 58 -3.92 -10.20 -8.95
CA ILE A 58 -5.00 -9.25 -8.63
C ILE A 58 -4.49 -7.84 -8.99
N PRO A 59 -5.27 -6.98 -9.67
CA PRO A 59 -4.92 -5.59 -9.95
C PRO A 59 -4.59 -4.78 -8.69
N VAL A 60 -3.65 -3.85 -8.78
CA VAL A 60 -3.21 -3.01 -7.66
C VAL A 60 -3.29 -1.53 -8.01
N ASP A 61 -4.07 -0.79 -7.23
CA ASP A 61 -4.10 0.66 -7.25
C ASP A 61 -3.15 1.21 -6.19
N ILE A 62 -1.99 1.73 -6.64
CA ILE A 62 -0.96 2.27 -5.75
C ILE A 62 -0.98 3.81 -5.70
N VAL A 63 -0.91 4.35 -4.48
CA VAL A 63 -0.87 5.80 -4.23
C VAL A 63 0.39 6.16 -3.42
N PRO A 64 1.32 6.98 -3.94
CA PRO A 64 2.39 7.53 -3.12
C PRO A 64 1.81 8.50 -2.08
N LEU A 65 2.20 8.33 -0.82
CA LEU A 65 1.77 9.21 0.28
C LEU A 65 2.48 10.57 0.28
N SER A 66 3.65 10.64 -0.37
CA SER A 66 4.51 11.82 -0.46
C SER A 66 4.60 12.34 -1.91
N PRO A 67 4.38 13.64 -2.17
CA PRO A 67 4.01 14.69 -1.22
C PRO A 67 2.53 14.57 -0.77
N PRO A 68 2.20 15.06 0.45
CA PRO A 68 0.85 14.96 0.98
C PRO A 68 -0.14 15.87 0.23
N ASN A 69 -1.36 15.39 0.03
CA ASN A 69 -2.49 16.12 -0.52
C ASN A 69 -3.79 15.72 0.22
N ASP A 70 -4.92 16.35 -0.11
CA ASP A 70 -6.19 16.09 0.57
C ASP A 70 -6.62 14.61 0.48
N PHE A 71 -6.31 13.96 -0.65
CA PHE A 71 -6.61 12.54 -0.85
C PHE A 71 -5.70 11.64 0.01
N THR A 72 -4.38 11.89 0.04
CA THR A 72 -3.48 11.09 0.89
C THR A 72 -3.78 11.28 2.38
N ARG A 73 -4.16 12.49 2.81
CA ARG A 73 -4.63 12.73 4.20
C ARG A 73 -5.91 11.96 4.53
N LEU A 74 -6.84 11.85 3.57
CA LEU A 74 -8.05 11.05 3.73
C LEU A 74 -7.72 9.57 3.88
N ILE A 75 -6.80 9.06 3.05
CA ILE A 75 -6.29 7.69 3.15
C ILE A 75 -5.64 7.44 4.50
N GLU A 76 -4.77 8.34 4.96
CA GLU A 76 -4.11 8.21 6.26
C GLU A 76 -5.11 8.21 7.44
N THR A 77 -6.23 8.90 7.31
CA THR A 77 -7.25 8.99 8.37
C THR A 77 -8.21 7.79 8.38
N LYS A 78 -8.57 7.27 7.20
CA LYS A 78 -9.62 6.23 7.06
C LYS A 78 -9.08 4.84 6.73
N GLY A 79 -7.86 4.77 6.22
CA GLY A 79 -7.21 3.53 5.82
C GLY A 79 -6.78 2.68 7.00
N ARG A 80 -6.53 1.41 6.73
CA ARG A 80 -5.96 0.47 7.69
C ARG A 80 -4.45 0.43 7.51
N VAL A 81 -3.70 0.90 8.50
CA VAL A 81 -2.24 0.75 8.52
C VAL A 81 -1.88 -0.74 8.57
N LEU A 82 -1.11 -1.19 7.59
CA LEU A 82 -0.58 -2.55 7.51
C LEU A 82 0.84 -2.63 8.05
N TYR A 83 1.61 -1.56 7.83
CA TYR A 83 3.02 -1.44 8.20
C TYR A 83 3.39 0.04 8.37
N ASP A 84 4.17 0.37 9.40
CA ASP A 84 4.65 1.73 9.66
C ASP A 84 5.89 1.71 10.57
N ILE A 85 7.08 1.91 10.00
CA ILE A 85 8.33 1.98 10.81
C ILE A 85 8.51 3.31 11.51
N ARG A 86 7.67 4.31 11.18
CA ARG A 86 7.67 5.60 11.88
C ARG A 86 6.93 5.50 13.22
N GLY A 87 6.25 4.37 13.47
CA GLY A 87 5.54 4.03 14.69
C GLY A 87 6.33 3.12 15.64
N THR A 88 7.52 3.55 16.08
CA THR A 88 8.05 3.22 17.41
C THR A 88 8.72 4.47 17.98
N ALA A 89 7.89 5.34 18.57
CA ALA A 89 8.28 6.40 19.49
C ALA A 89 7.16 6.58 20.52
#